data_AF-A0A524LLR6-F1
#
_entry.id   AF-A0A524LLR6-F1
#
_cell.length_a   1.000
_cell.length_b   1.000
_cell.length_c   1.000
_cell.angle_alpha   90.00
_cell.angle_beta   90.00
_cell.angle_gamma   90.00
#
_symmetry.space_group_name_H-M   'P 1'
#
loop_
_entity.id
_entity.type
_entity.pdbx_description
1 polymer ?
#
loop_
_entity_poly.entity_id
_entity_poly.type
_entity_poly.pdbx_seq_one_letter_code
_entity_poly.pdbx_strand_id
1 'polypeptide(L)'
;MYGHQGKILHVDLGTKKIWTEDIPEEWRKLYIGSRGINAKLLWDYCKDPEITWDNPRNIVVFAPGAVTGTTAPASGRTSVTTVGCTTGLYLKSNTGGHWGAELKYAGYDHLVVHGESDKPVYIHIEDDKVEIKDAKDLWGKDIIETDKLLKEWHGDESRGLYIGPAGENLVRASSIHCSLYHAAGRGGGAAVMGKKKLKAVSVRGTKPIRVKDPKKFAEVAEEMRELLRADSGAQGLHEFGTAGSLAGVNELHAFPGRNWQTGYTENVFPITGQALNAGGYLKRRVACFGCTIGCHRYSSIDKGPNAGIASGGPEYETFGALGNGPGIIDTEGVLLANEMCNRLGLDTITAGGVAQWAIESYERGVLTKDDTNGLDLGWGKIPELLQIIEALAYRKGKLGDLLGDGLKIATKKVGQDSYKWAIMNAKGLEQSN
;
A
#
# COMPACT_ATOMS: atom_id res chain seq x y z
N MET A 1 -7.61 29.72 -10.08
CA MET A 1 -6.93 28.41 -10.28
C MET A 1 -8.01 27.34 -10.36
N TYR A 2 -7.90 26.36 -11.27
CA TYR A 2 -8.92 25.31 -11.46
C TYR A 2 -8.28 23.93 -11.36
N GLY A 3 -9.01 22.95 -10.82
CA GLY A 3 -8.52 21.62 -10.48
C GLY A 3 -7.65 21.62 -9.23
N HIS A 4 -6.67 22.52 -9.14
CA HIS A 4 -5.76 22.71 -8.01
C HIS A 4 -6.31 23.66 -6.95
N GLN A 5 -5.98 23.38 -5.68
CA GLN A 5 -6.14 24.37 -4.60
C GLN A 5 -5.01 25.41 -4.60
N GLY A 6 -3.84 25.04 -5.12
CA GLY A 6 -2.68 25.90 -5.30
C GLY A 6 -1.73 25.95 -4.12
N LYS A 7 -1.93 25.12 -3.10
CA LYS A 7 -1.13 25.13 -1.86
C LYS A 7 -0.42 23.80 -1.63
N ILE A 8 0.83 23.90 -1.18
CA ILE A 8 1.61 22.81 -0.61
C ILE A 8 1.69 23.06 0.90
N LEU A 9 1.25 22.09 1.69
CA LEU A 9 1.38 22.09 3.15
C LEU A 9 2.69 21.42 3.54
N HIS A 10 3.46 22.08 4.39
CA HIS A 10 4.69 21.55 4.94
C HIS A 10 4.54 21.35 6.45
N VAL A 11 5.00 20.20 6.93
CA VAL A 11 5.04 19.86 8.35
C VAL A 11 6.42 19.31 8.67
N ASP A 12 7.19 20.03 9.48
CA ASP A 12 8.48 19.57 9.99
C ASP A 12 8.29 18.98 11.39
N LEU A 13 8.54 17.67 11.54
CA LEU A 13 8.27 16.94 12.77
C LEU A 13 9.29 17.20 13.88
N GLY A 14 10.50 17.64 13.54
CA GLY A 14 11.56 17.93 14.49
C GLY A 14 11.39 19.32 15.12
N THR A 15 11.23 20.33 14.28
CA THR A 15 11.02 21.72 14.70
C THR A 15 9.57 22.02 15.06
N LYS A 16 8.63 21.14 14.69
CA LYS A 16 7.18 21.32 14.78
C LYS A 16 6.65 22.51 13.97
N LYS A 17 7.44 23.00 13.01
CA LYS A 17 7.04 24.09 12.14
C LYS A 17 6.03 23.59 11.11
N ILE A 18 4.95 24.35 10.95
CA ILE A 18 3.92 24.13 9.93
C ILE A 18 3.83 25.40 9.09
N TRP A 19 3.89 25.26 7.76
CA TRP A 19 3.74 26.39 6.84
C TRP A 19 3.14 25.95 5.51
N THR A 20 2.71 26.92 4.72
CA THR A 20 2.21 26.68 3.37
C THR A 20 3.04 27.45 2.35
N GLU A 21 3.18 26.89 1.16
CA GLU A 21 3.72 27.58 -0.01
C GLU A 21 2.72 27.50 -1.17
N ASP A 22 2.73 28.54 -2.01
CA ASP A 22 1.97 28.54 -3.25
C ASP A 22 2.67 27.68 -4.31
N ILE A 23 1.90 26.86 -5.03
CA ILE A 23 2.42 26.11 -6.16
C ILE A 23 2.68 27.09 -7.32
N PRO A 24 3.95 27.22 -7.78
CA PRO A 24 4.26 28.06 -8.93
C PRO A 24 3.40 27.68 -10.14
N GLU A 25 2.91 28.66 -10.88
CA GLU A 25 2.08 28.41 -12.06
C GLU A 25 2.80 27.55 -13.11
N GLU A 26 4.11 27.79 -13.26
CA GLU A 26 4.96 27.01 -14.15
C GLU A 26 4.96 25.52 -13.78
N TRP A 27 5.03 25.18 -12.49
CA TRP A 27 5.03 23.78 -12.03
C TRP A 27 3.72 23.08 -12.37
N ARG A 28 2.59 23.78 -12.27
CA ARG A 28 1.27 23.23 -12.67
C ARG A 28 1.20 22.97 -14.17
N LYS A 29 1.86 23.79 -15.00
CA LYS A 29 1.92 23.59 -16.45
C LYS A 29 2.87 22.46 -16.85
N LEU A 30 4.06 22.41 -16.26
CA LEU A 30 5.10 21.45 -16.62
C LEU A 30 4.86 20.06 -16.02
N TYR A 31 4.42 20.00 -14.77
CA TYR A 31 4.37 18.76 -13.99
C TYR A 31 2.95 18.30 -13.68
N ILE A 32 1.94 19.08 -14.05
CA ILE A 32 0.51 18.84 -13.82
C ILE A 32 0.17 18.86 -12.32
N GLY A 33 0.63 17.88 -11.55
CA GLY A 33 0.39 17.71 -10.11
C GLY A 33 0.84 16.35 -9.62
N SER A 34 0.43 15.97 -8.41
CA SER A 34 0.69 14.64 -7.83
C SER A 34 2.15 14.21 -8.00
N ARG A 35 2.39 13.06 -8.65
CA ARG A 35 3.73 12.51 -8.92
C ARG A 35 4.70 13.52 -9.55
N GLY A 36 4.25 14.37 -10.47
CA GLY A 36 5.12 15.30 -11.18
C GLY A 36 5.74 16.34 -10.24
N ILE A 37 4.89 17.05 -9.51
CA ILE A 37 5.33 18.04 -8.51
C ILE A 37 6.04 17.35 -7.34
N ASN A 38 5.60 16.15 -6.92
CA ASN A 38 6.31 15.37 -5.90
C ASN A 38 7.75 15.05 -6.31
N ALA A 39 7.99 14.69 -7.57
CA ALA A 39 9.33 14.42 -8.07
C ALA A 39 10.20 15.69 -8.06
N LYS A 40 9.64 16.84 -8.41
CA LYS A 40 10.33 18.14 -8.31
C LYS A 40 10.69 18.48 -6.86
N LEU A 41 9.75 18.34 -5.93
CA LEU A 41 9.98 18.54 -4.50
C LEU A 41 11.06 17.59 -3.99
N LEU A 42 10.96 16.29 -4.27
CA LEU A 42 11.96 15.32 -3.83
C LEU A 42 13.35 15.63 -4.41
N TRP A 43 13.43 16.07 -5.67
CA TRP A 43 14.69 16.52 -6.25
C TRP A 43 15.26 17.74 -5.50
N ASP A 44 14.45 18.76 -5.22
CA ASP A 44 14.93 19.97 -4.56
C ASP A 44 15.45 19.70 -3.14
N TYR A 45 14.75 18.86 -2.38
CA TYR A 45 15.09 18.56 -0.99
C TYR A 45 16.09 17.39 -0.83
N CYS A 46 16.13 16.44 -1.77
CA CYS A 46 16.83 15.16 -1.63
C CYS A 46 17.74 14.78 -2.81
N LYS A 47 18.17 15.72 -3.66
CA LYS A 47 19.14 15.46 -4.75
C LYS A 47 20.54 15.04 -4.28
N ASP A 48 20.88 15.33 -3.03
CA ASP A 48 22.16 14.95 -2.44
C ASP A 48 22.18 13.43 -2.20
N PRO A 49 23.13 12.68 -2.78
CA PRO A 49 23.18 11.22 -2.65
C PRO A 49 23.44 10.74 -1.22
N GLU A 50 23.91 11.58 -0.31
CA GLU A 50 24.04 11.26 1.12
C GLU A 50 22.69 11.18 1.85
N ILE A 51 21.62 11.68 1.22
CA ILE A 51 20.26 11.61 1.76
C ILE A 51 19.67 10.23 1.46
N THR A 52 20.01 9.28 2.32
CA THR A 52 19.44 7.93 2.34
C THR A 52 18.01 7.92 2.88
N TRP A 53 17.33 6.77 2.75
CA TRP A 53 15.93 6.61 3.15
C TRP A 53 15.66 6.94 4.63
N ASP A 54 16.64 6.72 5.50
CA ASP A 54 16.61 6.90 6.95
C ASP A 54 17.22 8.22 7.42
N ASN A 55 17.63 9.08 6.49
CA ASN A 55 18.15 10.40 6.81
C ASN A 55 17.00 11.34 7.21
N PRO A 56 17.12 12.14 8.28
CA PRO A 56 16.10 13.11 8.68
C PRO A 56 15.71 14.11 7.58
N ARG A 57 16.63 14.42 6.66
CA ARG A 57 16.41 15.30 5.50
C ARG A 57 15.62 14.65 4.36
N ASN A 58 15.47 13.32 4.36
CA ASN A 58 14.58 12.66 3.42
C ASN A 58 13.14 13.13 3.69
N ILE A 59 12.43 13.56 2.66
CA ILE A 59 11.03 14.01 2.80
C ILE A 59 10.07 12.90 2.39
N VAL A 60 8.86 12.92 2.96
CA VAL A 60 7.74 12.12 2.46
C VAL A 60 6.67 13.06 1.92
N VAL A 61 6.30 12.89 0.66
CA VAL A 61 5.31 13.73 -0.02
C VAL A 61 4.05 12.93 -0.34
N PHE A 62 2.91 13.40 0.13
CA PHE A 62 1.58 12.88 -0.20
C PHE A 62 0.88 13.86 -1.13
N ALA A 63 0.37 13.38 -2.26
CA ALA A 63 -0.23 14.26 -3.24
C ALA A 63 -1.36 13.63 -4.05
N PRO A 64 -2.61 14.09 -3.86
CA PRO A 64 -3.71 13.82 -4.77
C PRO A 64 -3.46 14.31 -6.21
N GLY A 65 -4.24 13.80 -7.15
CA GLY A 65 -4.24 14.22 -8.55
C GLY A 65 -4.80 15.63 -8.78
N ALA A 66 -4.49 16.20 -9.95
CA ALA A 66 -5.03 17.49 -10.38
C ALA A 66 -6.58 17.50 -10.46
N VAL A 67 -7.17 16.37 -10.82
CA VAL A 67 -8.63 16.18 -10.91
C VAL A 67 -9.22 15.45 -9.69
N THR A 68 -8.42 15.16 -8.67
CA THR A 68 -8.89 14.45 -7.47
C THR A 68 -9.88 15.30 -6.67
N GLY A 69 -10.95 14.66 -6.19
CA GLY A 69 -12.06 15.32 -5.50
C GLY A 69 -13.08 15.98 -6.42
N THR A 70 -12.93 15.85 -7.74
CA THR A 70 -13.91 16.32 -8.74
C THR A 70 -14.86 15.20 -9.16
N THR A 71 -15.83 15.53 -10.03
CA THR A 71 -16.75 14.53 -10.61
C THR A 71 -16.13 13.65 -11.70
N ALA A 72 -14.86 13.86 -12.08
CA ALA A 72 -14.18 12.99 -13.04
C ALA A 72 -14.16 11.54 -12.51
N PRO A 73 -14.42 10.54 -13.37
CA PRO A 73 -14.45 9.16 -12.96
C PRO A 73 -13.08 8.69 -12.43
N ALA A 74 -13.09 7.85 -11.40
CA ALA A 74 -11.91 7.25 -10.76
C ALA A 74 -10.88 8.28 -10.23
N SER A 75 -11.34 9.44 -9.79
CA SER A 75 -10.49 10.56 -9.38
C SER A 75 -9.93 10.46 -7.94
N GLY A 76 -10.16 9.39 -7.19
CA GLY A 76 -9.74 9.23 -5.79
C GLY A 76 -8.28 8.81 -5.51
N ARG A 77 -7.32 9.08 -6.41
CA ARG A 77 -5.93 8.57 -6.26
C ARG A 77 -5.02 9.53 -5.50
N THR A 78 -4.13 8.98 -4.67
CA THR A 78 -3.06 9.69 -3.95
C THR A 78 -1.71 9.07 -4.25
N SER A 79 -0.72 9.88 -4.62
CA SER A 79 0.67 9.43 -4.78
C SER A 79 1.48 9.70 -3.52
N VAL A 80 2.33 8.74 -3.16
CA VAL A 80 3.34 8.88 -2.09
C VAL A 80 4.73 8.84 -2.73
N THR A 81 5.59 9.77 -2.33
CA THR A 81 6.94 9.91 -2.89
C THR A 81 7.97 10.22 -1.82
N THR A 82 9.11 9.53 -1.87
CA THR A 82 10.24 9.68 -0.94
C THR A 82 11.47 8.97 -1.53
N VAL A 83 12.62 9.01 -0.84
CA VAL A 83 13.68 8.00 -1.03
C VAL A 83 13.25 6.73 -0.28
N GLY A 84 12.89 5.68 -1.03
CA GLY A 84 12.30 4.46 -0.46
C GLY A 84 13.33 3.54 0.18
N CYS A 85 12.97 2.88 1.28
CA CYS A 85 13.93 2.06 2.02
C CYS A 85 14.32 0.78 1.28
N THR A 86 13.42 0.16 0.50
CA THR A 86 13.70 -1.13 -0.16
C THR A 86 14.82 -1.01 -1.18
N THR A 87 14.76 -0.01 -2.06
CA THR A 87 15.74 0.18 -3.14
C THR A 87 16.81 1.21 -2.81
N GLY A 88 16.55 2.13 -1.86
CA GLY A 88 17.38 3.30 -1.60
C GLY A 88 17.28 4.38 -2.70
N LEU A 89 16.23 4.33 -3.54
CA LEU A 89 16.06 5.20 -4.70
C LEU A 89 14.73 5.95 -4.64
N TYR A 90 14.44 6.73 -5.69
CA TYR A 90 13.13 7.33 -5.92
C TYR A 90 12.01 6.29 -5.76
N LEU A 91 11.13 6.55 -4.79
CA LEU A 91 9.91 5.78 -4.58
C LEU A 91 8.72 6.56 -5.12
N LYS A 92 7.91 5.88 -5.93
CA LYS A 92 6.52 6.27 -6.17
C LYS A 92 5.64 5.10 -5.80
N SER A 93 4.75 5.34 -4.86
CA SER A 93 3.63 4.45 -4.57
C SER A 93 2.33 5.21 -4.77
N ASN A 94 1.22 4.50 -4.97
CA ASN A 94 -0.07 5.13 -5.26
C ASN A 94 -1.20 4.33 -4.64
N THR A 95 -2.09 5.02 -3.95
CA THR A 95 -3.25 4.42 -3.29
C THR A 95 -4.55 5.07 -3.77
N GLY A 96 -5.65 4.34 -3.63
CA GLY A 96 -6.99 4.82 -3.89
C GLY A 96 -7.67 5.33 -2.61
N GLY A 97 -8.97 5.05 -2.48
CA GLY A 97 -9.78 5.45 -1.35
C GLY A 97 -10.26 6.89 -1.46
N HIS A 98 -10.35 7.56 -0.31
CA HIS A 98 -10.96 8.89 -0.17
C HIS A 98 -10.01 9.95 0.40
N TRP A 99 -8.86 9.56 0.94
CA TRP A 99 -7.93 10.48 1.62
C TRP A 99 -7.46 11.63 0.73
N GLY A 100 -7.12 11.35 -0.53
CA GLY A 100 -6.65 12.37 -1.46
C GLY A 100 -7.70 13.43 -1.78
N ALA A 101 -8.97 13.03 -1.89
CA ALA A 101 -10.07 13.98 -2.07
C ALA A 101 -10.24 14.85 -0.82
N GLU A 102 -10.16 14.25 0.36
CA GLU A 102 -10.28 14.94 1.63
C GLU A 102 -9.16 15.97 1.86
N LEU A 103 -7.91 15.65 1.47
CA LEU A 103 -6.81 16.62 1.49
C LEU A 103 -7.07 17.81 0.56
N LYS A 104 -7.62 17.55 -0.63
CA LYS A 104 -8.02 18.61 -1.56
C LYS A 104 -9.11 19.48 -0.94
N TYR A 105 -10.11 18.87 -0.29
CA TYR A 105 -11.17 19.61 0.39
C TYR A 105 -10.64 20.40 1.59
N ALA A 106 -9.54 19.98 2.23
CA ALA A 106 -8.89 20.78 3.27
C ALA A 106 -8.16 22.03 2.71
N GLY A 107 -7.94 22.07 1.39
CA GLY A 107 -7.33 23.21 0.70
C GLY A 107 -5.90 22.98 0.23
N TYR A 108 -5.40 21.73 0.25
CA TYR A 108 -4.02 21.42 -0.11
C TYR A 108 -3.94 20.43 -1.29
N ASP A 109 -2.97 20.66 -2.18
CA ASP A 109 -2.67 19.72 -3.27
C ASP A 109 -1.54 18.74 -2.90
N HIS A 110 -0.70 19.13 -1.95
CA HIS A 110 0.47 18.38 -1.51
C HIS A 110 0.66 18.54 0.00
N LEU A 111 1.07 17.47 0.67
CA LEU A 111 1.60 17.49 2.03
C LEU A 111 3.04 16.98 1.99
N VAL A 112 3.99 17.80 2.45
CA VAL A 112 5.40 17.47 2.57
C VAL A 112 5.76 17.34 4.05
N VAL A 113 6.22 16.16 4.44
CA VAL A 113 6.68 15.86 5.80
C VAL A 113 8.20 15.90 5.85
N HIS A 114 8.74 16.76 6.71
CA HIS A 114 10.17 16.97 6.97
C HIS A 114 10.57 16.48 8.36
N GLY A 115 11.87 16.27 8.56
CA GLY A 115 12.45 15.99 9.88
C GLY A 115 11.98 14.66 10.48
N GLU A 116 12.27 14.47 11.76
CA GLU A 116 11.90 13.31 12.57
C GLU A 116 11.38 13.80 13.92
N SER A 117 10.41 13.09 14.50
CA SER A 117 9.97 13.40 15.87
C SER A 117 10.74 12.57 16.90
N ASP A 118 10.93 13.14 18.10
CA ASP A 118 11.53 12.42 19.23
C ASP A 118 10.60 11.34 19.81
N LYS A 119 9.30 11.43 19.54
CA LYS A 119 8.28 10.47 20.02
C LYS A 119 7.24 10.17 18.92
N PRO A 120 6.47 9.08 19.04
CA PRO A 120 5.35 8.83 18.14
C PRO A 120 4.38 10.00 18.05
N VAL A 121 4.11 10.44 16.83
CA VAL A 121 3.15 11.51 16.51
C VAL A 121 2.25 11.16 15.33
N TYR A 122 1.13 11.86 15.23
CA TYR A 122 0.30 11.87 14.02
C TYR A 122 -0.02 13.32 13.64
N ILE A 123 -0.30 13.55 12.35
CA ILE A 123 -0.74 14.85 11.86
C ILE A 123 -2.26 14.83 11.74
N HIS A 124 -2.94 15.87 12.24
CA HIS A 124 -4.35 16.10 11.99
C HIS A 124 -4.54 17.41 11.20
N ILE A 125 -5.31 17.33 10.13
CA ILE A 125 -5.65 18.45 9.25
C ILE A 125 -7.16 18.59 9.24
N GLU A 126 -7.67 19.74 9.66
CA GLU A 126 -9.07 20.14 9.55
C GLU A 126 -9.12 21.50 8.87
N ASP A 127 -9.33 21.48 7.55
CA ASP A 127 -9.22 22.68 6.70
C ASP A 127 -7.92 23.47 6.96
N ASP A 128 -8.01 24.70 7.51
CA ASP A 128 -6.85 25.55 7.79
C ASP A 128 -6.14 25.21 9.12
N LYS A 129 -6.75 24.37 9.96
CA LYS A 129 -6.18 23.95 11.24
C LYS A 129 -5.33 22.70 11.04
N VAL A 130 -4.03 22.82 11.26
CA VAL A 130 -3.07 21.71 11.14
C VAL A 130 -2.33 21.53 12.46
N GLU A 131 -2.34 20.33 13.01
CA GLU A 131 -1.75 20.01 14.31
C GLU A 131 -0.86 18.75 14.23
N ILE A 132 0.28 18.79 14.92
CA ILE A 132 1.08 17.59 15.23
C ILE A 132 0.66 17.12 16.63
N LYS A 133 0.05 15.94 16.71
CA LYS A 133 -0.52 15.37 17.94
C LYS A 133 0.25 14.13 18.39
N ASP A 134 0.21 13.84 19.69
CA ASP A 134 0.85 12.66 20.27
C ASP A 134 0.17 11.37 19.79
N ALA A 135 0.97 10.36 19.41
CA ALA A 135 0.46 9.08 18.91
C ALA A 135 0.80 7.90 19.83
N LYS A 136 1.09 8.13 21.12
CA LYS A 136 1.42 7.05 22.05
C LYS A 136 0.34 5.97 22.11
N ASP A 137 -0.93 6.37 22.09
CA ASP A 137 -2.07 5.43 22.15
C ASP A 137 -2.37 4.77 20.80
N LEU A 138 -1.70 5.20 19.72
CA LEU A 138 -1.78 4.57 18.38
C LEU A 138 -0.58 3.69 18.09
N TRP A 139 0.60 3.99 18.64
CA TRP A 139 1.83 3.25 18.34
C TRP A 139 1.74 1.81 18.83
N GLY A 140 2.11 0.85 17.98
CA GLY A 140 1.97 -0.59 18.22
C GLY A 140 0.61 -1.15 17.81
N LYS A 141 -0.39 -0.30 17.54
CA LYS A 141 -1.73 -0.76 17.10
C LYS A 141 -1.74 -1.10 15.62
N ASP A 142 -2.60 -2.05 15.27
CA ASP A 142 -2.83 -2.38 13.88
C ASP A 142 -3.59 -1.27 13.13
N ILE A 143 -3.71 -1.45 11.80
CA ILE A 143 -4.37 -0.47 10.93
C ILE A 143 -5.85 -0.24 11.30
N ILE A 144 -6.58 -1.30 11.67
CA ILE A 144 -8.01 -1.22 11.96
C ILE A 144 -8.24 -0.47 13.28
N GLU A 145 -7.47 -0.84 14.31
CA GLU A 145 -7.51 -0.15 15.60
C GLU A 145 -7.12 1.33 15.47
N THR A 146 -6.11 1.63 14.66
CA THR A 146 -5.65 3.01 14.42
C THR A 146 -6.75 3.85 13.73
N ASP A 147 -7.38 3.32 12.69
CA ASP A 147 -8.49 3.99 11.99
C ASP A 147 -9.68 4.25 12.93
N LYS A 148 -10.05 3.25 13.74
CA LYS A 148 -11.13 3.35 14.71
C LYS A 148 -10.89 4.49 15.72
N LEU A 149 -9.72 4.53 16.35
CA LEU A 149 -9.39 5.57 17.33
C LEU A 149 -9.35 6.96 16.70
N LEU A 150 -8.77 7.10 15.49
CA LEU A 150 -8.75 8.38 14.79
C LEU A 150 -10.16 8.88 14.46
N LYS A 151 -11.09 8.00 14.10
CA LYS A 151 -12.50 8.37 13.88
C LYS A 151 -13.23 8.69 15.17
N GLU A 152 -12.97 7.97 16.26
CA GLU A 152 -13.53 8.30 17.57
C GLU A 152 -13.10 9.70 18.03
N TRP A 153 -11.85 10.10 17.75
CA TRP A 153 -11.32 11.40 18.16
C TRP A 153 -11.67 12.56 17.23
N HIS A 154 -11.78 12.31 15.92
CA HIS A 154 -11.90 13.37 14.89
C HIS A 154 -13.14 13.21 13.99
N GLY A 155 -14.04 12.30 14.35
CA GLY A 155 -15.28 12.01 13.62
C GLY A 155 -15.12 11.02 12.45
N ASP A 156 -16.21 10.30 12.16
CA ASP A 156 -16.30 9.30 11.09
C ASP A 156 -16.07 9.86 9.68
N GLU A 157 -16.20 11.16 9.53
CA GLU A 157 -15.96 11.89 8.29
C GLU A 157 -14.47 12.07 7.98
N SER A 158 -13.61 11.97 8.99
CA SER A 158 -12.16 12.04 8.80
C SER A 158 -11.65 10.85 7.97
N ARG A 159 -10.58 11.08 7.20
CA ARG A 159 -9.89 10.06 6.41
C ARG A 159 -8.44 9.96 6.86
N GLY A 160 -7.97 8.74 7.13
CA GLY A 160 -6.61 8.46 7.59
C GLY A 160 -5.71 7.86 6.51
N LEU A 161 -4.44 8.28 6.53
CA LEU A 161 -3.30 7.45 6.10
C LEU A 161 -2.56 6.98 7.34
N TYR A 162 -2.18 5.72 7.41
CA TYR A 162 -1.56 5.15 8.60
C TYR A 162 -0.56 4.04 8.25
N ILE A 163 0.39 3.83 9.17
CA ILE A 163 1.31 2.70 9.16
C ILE A 163 0.92 1.69 10.25
N GLY A 164 1.10 0.40 9.96
CA GLY A 164 0.96 -0.66 10.96
C GLY A 164 2.29 -0.97 11.64
N PRO A 165 2.32 -2.01 12.49
CA PRO A 165 3.54 -2.50 13.14
C PRO A 165 4.72 -2.71 12.19
N ALA A 166 4.49 -3.16 10.95
CA ALA A 166 5.59 -3.34 9.98
C ALA A 166 6.29 -2.02 9.64
N GLY A 167 5.55 -0.91 9.53
CA GLY A 167 6.14 0.42 9.30
C GLY A 167 6.90 0.92 10.54
N GLU A 168 6.34 0.70 11.73
CA GLU A 168 6.97 1.07 13.01
C GLU A 168 8.29 0.33 13.24
N ASN A 169 8.35 -0.95 12.84
CA ASN A 169 9.53 -1.80 12.92
C ASN A 169 10.47 -1.69 11.70
N LEU A 170 10.28 -0.68 10.84
CA LEU A 170 11.17 -0.38 9.71
C LEU A 170 11.35 -1.57 8.75
N VAL A 171 10.28 -2.34 8.52
CA VAL A 171 10.28 -3.46 7.59
C VAL A 171 10.28 -2.92 6.16
N ARG A 172 11.15 -3.42 5.28
CA ARG A 172 11.21 -2.93 3.88
C ARG A 172 9.98 -3.29 3.05
N ALA A 173 9.27 -4.34 3.46
CA ALA A 173 7.97 -4.72 2.92
C ALA A 173 6.80 -3.89 3.48
N SER A 174 7.03 -2.84 4.28
CA SER A 174 5.95 -2.08 4.90
C SER A 174 5.19 -1.19 3.91
N SER A 175 3.88 -1.10 4.09
CA SER A 175 2.93 -0.35 3.27
C SER A 175 2.19 0.73 4.06
N ILE A 176 1.83 1.81 3.39
CA ILE A 176 0.97 2.87 3.96
C ILE A 176 -0.47 2.58 3.55
N HIS A 177 -1.38 2.50 4.51
CA HIS A 177 -2.78 2.16 4.27
C HIS A 177 -3.68 3.41 4.33
N CYS A 178 -4.71 3.42 3.50
CA CYS A 178 -5.82 4.38 3.44
C CYS A 178 -7.13 3.60 3.48
N SER A 179 -8.15 4.13 4.14
CA SER A 179 -9.49 3.52 4.14
C SER A 179 -9.44 2.00 4.43
N LEU A 180 -8.61 1.63 5.42
CA LEU A 180 -8.28 0.30 5.93
C LEU A 180 -7.45 -0.58 4.98
N TYR A 181 -7.86 -0.71 3.72
CA TYR A 181 -7.34 -1.74 2.81
C TYR A 181 -6.84 -1.20 1.45
N HIS A 182 -6.84 0.12 1.24
CA HIS A 182 -6.16 0.68 0.07
C HIS A 182 -4.70 0.98 0.42
N ALA A 183 -3.78 0.24 -0.19
CA ALA A 183 -2.36 0.38 0.12
C ALA A 183 -1.61 1.24 -0.91
N ALA A 184 -0.82 2.19 -0.43
CA ALA A 184 0.38 2.62 -1.10
C ALA A 184 1.48 1.59 -0.74
N GLY A 185 1.39 0.42 -1.38
CA GLY A 185 2.03 -0.82 -0.94
C GLY A 185 3.55 -0.81 -1.02
N ARG A 186 4.10 -0.56 -2.21
CA ARG A 186 5.44 -1.03 -2.54
C ARG A 186 6.56 -0.04 -2.21
N GLY A 187 7.74 -0.59 -1.92
CA GLY A 187 9.03 0.12 -1.82
C GLY A 187 9.34 0.71 -0.43
N GLY A 188 8.52 0.42 0.57
CA GLY A 188 8.83 0.68 1.97
C GLY A 188 8.63 2.14 2.40
N GLY A 189 7.63 2.82 1.84
CA GLY A 189 7.27 4.19 2.25
C GLY A 189 6.81 4.27 3.71
N ALA A 190 6.19 3.21 4.25
CA ALA A 190 5.76 3.17 5.64
C ALA A 190 6.93 3.08 6.64
N ALA A 191 8.01 2.38 6.30
CA ALA A 191 9.23 2.38 7.10
C ALA A 191 9.86 3.78 7.17
N VAL A 192 9.78 4.57 6.09
CA VAL A 192 10.22 5.98 6.14
C VAL A 192 9.35 6.79 7.09
N MET A 193 8.02 6.61 7.06
CA MET A 193 7.13 7.25 8.04
C MET A 193 7.44 6.80 9.48
N GLY A 194 7.66 5.49 9.69
CA GLY A 194 8.01 4.92 10.99
C GLY A 194 9.34 5.44 11.53
N LYS A 195 10.35 5.59 10.67
CA LYS A 195 11.65 6.20 11.01
C LYS A 195 11.48 7.64 11.51
N LYS A 196 10.55 8.39 10.91
CA LYS A 196 10.18 9.74 11.35
C LYS A 196 9.26 9.77 12.59
N LYS A 197 8.88 8.60 13.12
CA LYS A 197 7.88 8.38 14.17
C LYS A 197 6.50 8.96 13.83
N LEU A 198 6.16 9.02 12.55
CA LEU A 198 4.85 9.47 12.06
C LEU A 198 3.92 8.26 11.90
N LYS A 199 3.00 8.08 12.84
CA LYS A 199 2.04 6.97 12.84
C LYS A 199 0.95 7.13 11.80
N ALA A 200 0.43 8.35 11.64
CA ALA A 200 -0.72 8.61 10.79
C ALA A 200 -0.83 10.07 10.33
N VAL A 201 -1.63 10.28 9.29
CA VAL A 201 -2.13 11.59 8.84
C VAL A 201 -3.65 11.49 8.69
N SER A 202 -4.37 12.12 9.60
CA SER A 202 -5.84 12.25 9.57
C SER A 202 -6.22 13.59 8.93
N VAL A 203 -7.18 13.57 8.02
CA VAL A 203 -7.66 14.78 7.35
C VAL A 203 -9.18 14.85 7.31
N ARG A 204 -9.72 16.04 7.52
CA ARG A 204 -11.08 16.45 7.24
C ARG A 204 -11.04 17.75 6.42
N GLY A 205 -11.81 17.79 5.34
CA GLY A 205 -11.85 18.94 4.45
C GLY A 205 -13.26 19.27 4.01
N THR A 206 -13.58 20.56 3.94
CA THR A 206 -14.94 21.03 3.59
C THR A 206 -14.97 22.03 2.44
N LYS A 207 -13.81 22.47 1.94
CA LYS A 207 -13.72 23.48 0.88
C LYS A 207 -14.06 22.88 -0.49
N PRO A 208 -14.68 23.67 -1.37
CA PRO A 208 -15.00 23.21 -2.72
C PRO A 208 -13.76 23.11 -3.60
N ILE A 209 -13.82 22.26 -4.62
CA ILE A 209 -12.86 22.24 -5.72
C ILE A 209 -13.49 22.94 -6.93
N ARG A 210 -12.78 23.93 -7.47
CA ARG A 210 -13.25 24.72 -8.61
C ARG A 210 -12.72 24.13 -9.92
N VAL A 211 -13.61 23.91 -10.89
CA VAL A 211 -13.25 23.60 -12.28
C VAL A 211 -13.55 24.80 -13.18
N LYS A 212 -12.86 24.93 -14.32
CA LYS A 212 -12.94 26.13 -15.18
C LYS A 212 -14.33 26.34 -15.78
N ASP A 213 -14.89 25.26 -16.30
CA ASP A 213 -16.23 25.22 -16.90
C ASP A 213 -16.99 24.04 -16.29
N PRO A 214 -17.80 24.27 -15.24
CA PRO A 214 -18.53 23.19 -14.56
C PRO A 214 -19.48 22.43 -15.46
N LYS A 215 -20.13 23.11 -16.41
CA LYS A 215 -21.09 22.48 -17.33
C LYS A 215 -20.34 21.55 -18.28
N LYS A 216 -19.31 22.05 -18.96
CA LYS A 216 -18.52 21.22 -19.88
C LYS A 216 -17.81 20.08 -19.16
N PHE A 217 -17.31 20.33 -17.95
CA PHE A 217 -16.67 19.28 -17.15
C PHE A 217 -17.65 18.16 -16.79
N ALA A 218 -18.88 18.50 -16.40
CA ALA A 218 -19.91 17.51 -16.10
C ALA A 218 -20.33 16.70 -17.34
N GLU A 219 -20.48 17.35 -18.51
CA GLU A 219 -20.76 16.69 -19.79
C GLU A 219 -19.69 15.64 -20.13
N VAL A 220 -18.41 16.03 -20.07
CA VAL A 220 -17.28 15.14 -20.35
C VAL A 220 -17.19 14.02 -19.31
N ALA A 221 -17.40 14.33 -18.03
CA ALA A 221 -17.39 13.31 -16.98
C ALA A 221 -18.49 12.26 -17.20
N GLU A 222 -19.68 12.68 -17.66
CA GLU A 222 -20.78 11.75 -17.97
C GLU A 222 -20.47 10.88 -19.19
N GLU A 223 -19.95 11.48 -20.27
CA GLU A 223 -19.49 10.73 -21.45
C GLU A 223 -18.47 9.66 -21.06
N MET A 224 -17.48 10.01 -20.22
CA MET A 224 -16.49 9.04 -19.72
C MET A 224 -17.13 7.92 -18.90
N ARG A 225 -18.18 8.19 -18.12
CA ARG A 225 -18.90 7.16 -17.35
C ARG A 225 -19.67 6.21 -18.25
N GLU A 226 -20.28 6.70 -19.33
CA GLU A 226 -20.96 5.85 -20.31
C GLU A 226 -19.95 4.96 -21.05
N LEU A 227 -18.80 5.52 -21.45
CA LEU A 227 -17.70 4.73 -22.04
C LEU A 227 -17.21 3.64 -21.09
N LEU A 228 -16.99 3.96 -19.80
CA LEU A 228 -16.58 2.97 -18.79
C LEU A 228 -17.67 1.93 -18.52
N ARG A 229 -18.96 2.27 -18.63
CA ARG A 229 -20.05 1.28 -18.50
C ARG A 229 -20.10 0.33 -19.67
N ALA A 230 -19.78 0.80 -20.87
CA ALA A 230 -19.74 -0.02 -22.09
C ALA A 230 -18.46 -0.86 -22.22
N ASP A 231 -17.39 -0.52 -21.49
CA ASP A 231 -16.11 -1.24 -21.54
C ASP A 231 -16.16 -2.60 -20.81
N SER A 232 -15.82 -3.67 -21.53
CA SER A 232 -15.83 -5.03 -20.99
C SER A 232 -14.78 -5.26 -19.91
N GLY A 233 -13.65 -4.55 -19.96
CA GLY A 233 -12.61 -4.60 -18.93
C GLY A 233 -13.11 -4.01 -17.61
N ALA A 234 -13.77 -2.86 -17.65
CA ALA A 234 -14.42 -2.23 -16.51
C ALA A 234 -15.53 -3.10 -15.93
N GLN A 235 -16.34 -3.76 -16.76
CA GLN A 235 -17.34 -4.73 -16.32
C GLN A 235 -16.70 -5.93 -15.62
N GLY A 236 -15.63 -6.50 -16.19
CA GLY A 236 -14.89 -7.60 -15.55
C GLY A 236 -14.26 -7.20 -14.21
N LEU A 237 -13.67 -6.00 -14.12
CA LEU A 237 -13.17 -5.45 -12.87
C LEU A 237 -14.28 -5.20 -11.85
N HIS A 238 -15.46 -4.76 -12.28
CA HIS A 238 -16.63 -4.63 -11.42
C HIS A 238 -17.09 -6.00 -10.92
N GLU A 239 -17.14 -7.01 -11.78
CA GLU A 239 -17.73 -8.30 -11.44
C GLU A 239 -16.79 -9.17 -10.60
N PHE A 240 -15.51 -9.25 -10.96
CA PHE A 240 -14.53 -10.21 -10.38
C PHE A 240 -13.27 -9.55 -9.80
N GLY A 241 -13.07 -8.26 -10.04
CA GLY A 241 -11.93 -7.51 -9.51
C GLY A 241 -10.71 -7.78 -10.36
N THR A 242 -9.54 -7.36 -9.87
CA THR A 242 -8.28 -7.62 -10.60
C THR A 242 -8.02 -9.12 -10.74
N ALA A 243 -8.42 -9.91 -9.75
CA ALA A 243 -8.34 -11.37 -9.71
C ALA A 243 -9.22 -12.10 -10.75
N GLY A 244 -10.10 -11.39 -11.47
CA GLY A 244 -10.91 -11.97 -12.55
C GLY A 244 -10.10 -12.44 -13.76
N SER A 245 -8.89 -11.90 -13.94
CA SER A 245 -7.98 -12.22 -15.04
C SER A 245 -7.10 -13.44 -14.78
N LEU A 246 -7.07 -13.98 -13.55
CA LEU A 246 -6.10 -14.99 -13.10
C LEU A 246 -6.12 -16.26 -13.94
N ALA A 247 -7.30 -16.81 -14.23
CA ALA A 247 -7.42 -17.98 -15.09
C ALA A 247 -6.80 -17.75 -16.48
N GLY A 248 -7.04 -16.57 -17.08
CA GLY A 248 -6.46 -16.21 -18.37
C GLY A 248 -4.93 -16.10 -18.33
N VAL A 249 -4.37 -15.49 -17.27
CA VAL A 249 -2.90 -15.39 -17.10
C VAL A 249 -2.26 -16.77 -16.87
N ASN A 250 -2.93 -17.64 -16.10
CA ASN A 250 -2.46 -19.00 -15.87
C ASN A 250 -2.37 -19.79 -17.18
N GLU A 251 -3.38 -19.72 -18.06
CA GLU A 251 -3.34 -20.37 -19.39
C GLU A 251 -2.24 -19.82 -20.31
N LEU A 252 -1.78 -18.59 -20.07
CA LEU A 252 -0.62 -18.02 -20.78
C LEU A 252 0.73 -18.49 -20.21
N HIS A 253 0.73 -19.40 -19.22
CA HIS A 253 1.92 -19.84 -18.48
C HIS A 253 2.71 -18.68 -17.86
N ALA A 254 2.00 -17.63 -17.47
CA ALA A 254 2.56 -16.39 -16.93
C ALA A 254 2.13 -16.13 -15.49
N PHE A 255 1.59 -17.13 -14.78
CA PHE A 255 1.19 -16.99 -13.38
C PHE A 255 2.16 -17.78 -12.47
N PRO A 256 3.10 -17.10 -11.80
CA PRO A 256 4.21 -17.75 -11.13
C PRO A 256 3.75 -18.51 -9.89
N GLY A 257 4.27 -19.72 -9.72
CA GLY A 257 4.06 -20.58 -8.56
C GLY A 257 5.38 -21.05 -7.95
N ARG A 258 5.37 -21.34 -6.65
CA ARG A 258 6.53 -21.86 -5.88
C ARG A 258 7.80 -21.05 -6.13
N ASN A 259 7.77 -19.75 -5.83
CA ASN A 259 8.90 -18.83 -6.06
C ASN A 259 9.41 -18.84 -7.51
N TRP A 260 8.49 -18.74 -8.48
CA TRP A 260 8.78 -18.71 -9.92
C TRP A 260 9.37 -20.00 -10.52
N GLN A 261 9.29 -21.12 -9.78
CA GLN A 261 9.68 -22.43 -10.32
C GLN A 261 8.71 -22.92 -11.40
N THR A 262 7.45 -22.50 -11.34
CA THR A 262 6.43 -22.80 -12.34
C THR A 262 5.75 -21.53 -12.84
N GLY A 263 5.25 -21.54 -14.07
CA GLY A 263 4.40 -20.48 -14.64
C GLY A 263 2.93 -20.88 -14.81
N TYR A 264 2.58 -22.10 -14.39
CA TYR A 264 1.27 -22.70 -14.59
C TYR A 264 0.88 -23.56 -13.38
N THR A 265 -0.39 -23.48 -13.02
CA THR A 265 -1.04 -24.29 -11.99
C THR A 265 -2.25 -25.00 -12.58
N GLU A 266 -2.28 -26.33 -12.48
CA GLU A 266 -3.31 -27.18 -13.11
C GLU A 266 -4.74 -26.80 -12.69
N ASN A 267 -4.96 -26.51 -11.40
CA ASN A 267 -6.24 -26.02 -10.90
C ASN A 267 -6.09 -24.66 -10.23
N VAL A 268 -6.08 -23.58 -11.01
CA VAL A 268 -5.99 -22.21 -10.48
C VAL A 268 -7.32 -21.68 -9.94
N PHE A 269 -8.45 -22.32 -10.25
CA PHE A 269 -9.80 -21.80 -9.93
C PHE A 269 -9.96 -21.34 -8.47
N PRO A 270 -9.52 -22.10 -7.43
CA PRO A 270 -9.69 -21.71 -6.02
C PRO A 270 -9.04 -20.39 -5.62
N ILE A 271 -8.16 -19.82 -6.43
CA ILE A 271 -7.50 -18.54 -6.16
C ILE A 271 -7.88 -17.48 -7.19
N THR A 272 -9.09 -17.54 -7.73
CA THR A 272 -9.62 -16.57 -8.70
C THR A 272 -10.70 -15.65 -8.11
N GLY A 273 -10.96 -14.51 -8.76
CA GLY A 273 -12.09 -13.65 -8.40
C GLY A 273 -13.46 -14.36 -8.56
N GLN A 274 -13.55 -15.29 -9.50
CA GLN A 274 -14.72 -16.13 -9.75
C GLN A 274 -14.99 -17.08 -8.58
N ALA A 275 -13.97 -17.77 -8.08
CA ALA A 275 -14.11 -18.64 -6.90
C ALA A 275 -14.42 -17.85 -5.63
N LEU A 276 -13.81 -16.67 -5.44
CA LEU A 276 -14.12 -15.78 -4.32
C LEU A 276 -15.61 -15.41 -4.30
N ASN A 277 -16.19 -15.08 -5.46
CA ASN A 277 -17.61 -14.80 -5.60
C ASN A 277 -18.46 -16.07 -5.38
N ALA A 278 -18.12 -17.19 -6.02
CA ALA A 278 -18.88 -18.44 -5.96
C ALA A 278 -18.90 -19.05 -4.55
N GLY A 279 -17.82 -18.89 -3.78
CA GLY A 279 -17.74 -19.29 -2.37
C GLY A 279 -18.52 -18.37 -1.42
N GLY A 280 -19.12 -17.29 -1.92
CA GLY A 280 -19.89 -16.35 -1.09
C GLY A 280 -19.03 -15.48 -0.18
N TYR A 281 -17.71 -15.39 -0.42
CA TYR A 281 -16.80 -14.59 0.38
C TYR A 281 -16.96 -13.09 0.10
N LEU A 282 -17.32 -12.69 -1.14
CA LEU A 282 -17.58 -11.29 -1.47
C LEU A 282 -18.84 -10.77 -0.75
N LYS A 283 -18.69 -9.73 0.08
CA LYS A 283 -19.83 -9.07 0.75
C LYS A 283 -20.21 -7.76 0.10
N ARG A 284 -19.22 -7.03 -0.42
CA ARG A 284 -19.43 -5.72 -1.04
C ARG A 284 -18.33 -5.41 -2.03
N ARG A 285 -18.72 -4.73 -3.11
CA ARG A 285 -17.80 -4.01 -4.00
C ARG A 285 -17.58 -2.61 -3.47
N VAL A 286 -16.32 -2.19 -3.37
CA VAL A 286 -15.94 -0.89 -2.83
C VAL A 286 -15.34 -0.04 -3.93
N ALA A 287 -15.85 1.19 -4.08
CA ALA A 287 -15.32 2.16 -5.01
C ALA A 287 -14.39 3.15 -4.28
N CYS A 288 -13.31 3.54 -4.94
CA CYS A 288 -12.57 4.74 -4.57
C CYS A 288 -13.42 5.99 -4.89
N PHE A 289 -13.02 7.15 -4.38
CA PHE A 289 -13.72 8.40 -4.65
C PHE A 289 -13.93 8.63 -6.17
N GLY A 290 -15.17 8.95 -6.55
CA GLY A 290 -15.57 9.22 -7.94
C GLY A 290 -15.52 8.03 -8.90
N CYS A 291 -15.23 6.81 -8.44
CA CYS A 291 -15.12 5.63 -9.31
C CYS A 291 -16.47 4.96 -9.55
N THR A 292 -16.81 4.70 -10.81
CA THR A 292 -18.02 3.94 -11.20
C THR A 292 -17.77 2.43 -11.36
N ILE A 293 -16.51 2.00 -11.35
CA ILE A 293 -16.13 0.59 -11.54
C ILE A 293 -16.27 -0.21 -10.25
N GLY A 294 -15.78 0.30 -9.11
CA GLY A 294 -15.87 -0.42 -7.83
C GLY A 294 -15.15 -1.77 -7.80
N CYS A 295 -13.88 -1.81 -8.22
CA CYS A 295 -13.14 -3.06 -8.36
C CYS A 295 -12.78 -3.75 -7.04
N HIS A 296 -12.62 -2.99 -5.95
CA HIS A 296 -12.16 -3.53 -4.67
C HIS A 296 -13.20 -4.46 -4.06
N ARG A 297 -12.69 -5.54 -3.47
CA ARG A 297 -13.48 -6.59 -2.83
C ARG A 297 -13.47 -6.35 -1.34
N TYR A 298 -14.63 -6.21 -0.71
CA TYR A 298 -14.72 -6.41 0.74
C TYR A 298 -15.22 -7.83 0.96
N SER A 299 -14.33 -8.66 1.48
CA SER A 299 -14.51 -10.10 1.58
C SER A 299 -14.52 -10.53 3.05
N SER A 300 -15.35 -11.52 3.40
CA SER A 300 -15.34 -12.12 4.73
C SER A 300 -15.59 -13.62 4.71
N ILE A 301 -15.09 -14.27 5.75
CA ILE A 301 -15.37 -15.68 6.05
C ILE A 301 -16.44 -15.72 7.14
N ASP A 302 -17.60 -16.31 6.86
CA ASP A 302 -18.75 -16.28 7.76
C ASP A 302 -18.90 -17.56 8.59
N LYS A 303 -18.26 -18.67 8.18
CA LYS A 303 -18.44 -20.01 8.74
C LYS A 303 -17.10 -20.71 8.91
N GLY A 304 -17.09 -21.74 9.74
CA GLY A 304 -15.90 -22.55 9.99
C GLY A 304 -14.93 -21.93 10.99
N PRO A 305 -13.73 -22.50 11.14
CA PRO A 305 -12.75 -22.09 12.15
C PRO A 305 -12.21 -20.66 11.94
N ASN A 306 -12.30 -20.15 10.71
CA ASN A 306 -11.81 -18.83 10.30
C ASN A 306 -12.91 -17.76 10.26
N ALA A 307 -14.09 -18.05 10.82
CA ALA A 307 -15.22 -17.13 10.81
C ALA A 307 -14.89 -15.80 11.51
N GLY A 308 -15.32 -14.69 10.90
CA GLY A 308 -15.09 -13.33 11.41
C GLY A 308 -13.92 -12.60 10.75
N ILE A 309 -13.09 -13.29 9.98
CA ILE A 309 -12.05 -12.66 9.15
C ILE A 309 -12.73 -11.83 8.06
N ALA A 310 -12.40 -10.54 8.00
CA ALA A 310 -12.93 -9.63 7.01
C ALA A 310 -11.89 -8.59 6.62
N SER A 311 -11.71 -8.37 5.32
CA SER A 311 -10.73 -7.41 4.80
C SER A 311 -11.06 -6.93 3.39
N GLY A 312 -10.32 -5.93 2.92
CA GLY A 312 -10.32 -5.58 1.51
C GLY A 312 -9.40 -6.50 0.69
N GLY A 313 -9.73 -6.72 -0.58
CA GLY A 313 -9.07 -7.67 -1.46
C GLY A 313 -9.57 -9.12 -1.27
N PRO A 314 -8.76 -10.11 -1.66
CA PRO A 314 -7.42 -9.99 -2.22
C PRO A 314 -7.45 -9.46 -3.67
N GLU A 315 -6.42 -8.71 -4.05
CA GLU A 315 -6.18 -8.34 -5.45
C GLU A 315 -5.44 -9.48 -6.19
N TYR A 316 -5.37 -9.41 -7.52
CA TYR A 316 -4.59 -10.32 -8.38
C TYR A 316 -3.19 -10.63 -7.80
N GLU A 317 -2.45 -9.57 -7.49
CA GLU A 317 -1.08 -9.67 -6.96
C GLU A 317 -1.01 -10.39 -5.62
N THR A 318 -2.03 -10.24 -4.78
CA THR A 318 -2.10 -10.91 -3.49
C THR A 318 -2.39 -12.40 -3.65
N PHE A 319 -3.28 -12.78 -4.58
CA PHE A 319 -3.49 -14.19 -4.94
C PHE A 319 -2.22 -14.83 -5.53
N GLY A 320 -1.44 -14.08 -6.30
CA GLY A 320 -0.11 -14.53 -6.74
C GLY A 320 0.86 -14.69 -5.57
N ALA A 321 1.08 -13.62 -4.79
CA ALA A 321 2.15 -13.55 -3.81
C ALA A 321 1.93 -14.39 -2.56
N LEU A 322 0.68 -14.53 -2.12
CA LEU A 322 0.28 -15.23 -0.89
C LEU A 322 -0.54 -16.50 -1.17
N GLY A 323 -0.89 -16.75 -2.44
CA GLY A 323 -1.55 -17.97 -2.89
C GLY A 323 -0.62 -18.84 -3.71
N ASN A 324 -0.58 -18.63 -5.03
CA ASN A 324 0.15 -19.49 -5.96
C ASN A 324 1.66 -19.57 -5.67
N GLY A 325 2.26 -18.43 -5.31
CA GLY A 325 3.65 -18.30 -4.94
C GLY A 325 4.09 -19.24 -3.81
N PRO A 326 3.49 -19.21 -2.62
CA PRO A 326 3.76 -20.19 -1.56
C PRO A 326 3.09 -21.55 -1.79
N GLY A 327 2.35 -21.75 -2.90
CA GLY A 327 1.66 -23.02 -3.21
C GLY A 327 0.33 -23.21 -2.46
N ILE A 328 -0.29 -22.14 -1.98
CA ILE A 328 -1.59 -22.13 -1.32
C ILE A 328 -2.68 -21.91 -2.38
N ILE A 329 -3.32 -23.00 -2.78
CA ILE A 329 -4.39 -23.01 -3.79
C ILE A 329 -5.75 -23.12 -3.08
N ASP A 330 -6.03 -22.15 -2.21
CA ASP A 330 -7.22 -22.10 -1.38
C ASP A 330 -7.64 -20.65 -1.12
N THR A 331 -8.93 -20.33 -1.31
CA THR A 331 -9.43 -18.96 -1.14
C THR A 331 -9.30 -18.49 0.31
N GLU A 332 -9.65 -19.33 1.29
CA GLU A 332 -9.65 -18.95 2.70
C GLU A 332 -8.23 -18.71 3.22
N GLY A 333 -7.28 -19.57 2.86
CA GLY A 333 -5.87 -19.40 3.16
C GLY A 333 -5.32 -18.06 2.69
N VAL A 334 -5.65 -17.65 1.46
CA VAL A 334 -5.24 -16.35 0.93
C VAL A 334 -5.96 -15.19 1.64
N LEU A 335 -7.24 -15.35 2.00
CA LEU A 335 -7.97 -14.35 2.77
C LEU A 335 -7.34 -14.10 4.15
N LEU A 336 -6.91 -15.16 4.84
CA LEU A 336 -6.20 -15.07 6.12
C LEU A 336 -4.89 -14.30 5.98
N ALA A 337 -4.04 -14.67 5.02
CA ALA A 337 -2.76 -14.03 4.79
C ALA A 337 -2.92 -12.56 4.35
N ASN A 338 -3.91 -12.26 3.50
CA ASN A 338 -4.23 -10.90 3.07
C ASN A 338 -4.71 -10.02 4.22
N GLU A 339 -5.62 -10.53 5.07
CA GLU A 339 -6.11 -9.77 6.23
C GLU A 339 -4.98 -9.42 7.19
N MET A 340 -4.09 -10.38 7.46
CA MET A 340 -2.94 -10.17 8.33
C MET A 340 -1.97 -9.12 7.74
N CYS A 341 -1.65 -9.21 6.45
CA CYS A 341 -0.83 -8.19 5.77
C CYS A 341 -1.49 -6.80 5.85
N ASN A 342 -2.80 -6.70 5.64
CA ASN A 342 -3.51 -5.44 5.72
C ASN A 342 -3.49 -4.83 7.12
N ARG A 343 -3.68 -5.65 8.18
CA ARG A 343 -3.63 -5.19 9.58
C ARG A 343 -2.25 -4.76 10.01
N LEU A 344 -1.24 -5.53 9.62
CA LEU A 344 0.14 -5.28 10.02
C LEU A 344 0.81 -4.17 9.18
N GLY A 345 0.20 -3.78 8.05
CA GLY A 345 0.71 -2.77 7.14
C GLY A 345 1.85 -3.28 6.27
N LEU A 346 1.62 -4.40 5.56
CA LEU A 346 2.58 -5.04 4.66
C LEU A 346 2.13 -4.97 3.18
N ASP A 347 3.11 -4.76 2.31
CA ASP A 347 3.04 -5.02 0.86
C ASP A 347 2.93 -6.53 0.63
N THR A 348 1.77 -6.99 0.17
CA THR A 348 1.52 -8.43 -0.06
C THR A 348 2.50 -9.04 -1.06
N ILE A 349 2.94 -8.28 -2.08
CA ILE A 349 3.90 -8.75 -3.08
C ILE A 349 5.24 -9.03 -2.42
N THR A 350 5.78 -8.04 -1.72
CA THR A 350 7.10 -8.14 -1.10
C THR A 350 7.08 -9.13 0.08
N ALA A 351 6.04 -9.10 0.92
CA ALA A 351 5.86 -10.06 2.01
C ALA A 351 5.76 -11.51 1.50
N GLY A 352 5.00 -11.73 0.43
CA GLY A 352 4.94 -13.02 -0.25
C GLY A 352 6.27 -13.42 -0.87
N GLY A 353 6.97 -12.52 -1.56
CA GLY A 353 8.27 -12.79 -2.17
C GLY A 353 9.36 -13.20 -1.17
N VAL A 354 9.45 -12.51 -0.03
CA VAL A 354 10.42 -12.90 1.02
C VAL A 354 10.04 -14.22 1.69
N ALA A 355 8.75 -14.50 1.86
CA ALA A 355 8.27 -15.78 2.40
C ALA A 355 8.56 -16.95 1.44
N GLN A 356 8.30 -16.77 0.15
CA GLN A 356 8.59 -17.73 -0.91
C GLN A 356 10.08 -18.08 -0.97
N TRP A 357 10.95 -17.06 -0.92
CA TRP A 357 12.39 -17.27 -0.86
C TRP A 357 12.84 -17.99 0.42
N ALA A 358 12.22 -17.71 1.57
CA ALA A 358 12.51 -18.41 2.81
C ALA A 358 12.12 -19.89 2.75
N ILE A 359 10.94 -20.20 2.18
CA ILE A 359 10.47 -21.58 1.98
C ILE A 359 11.44 -22.34 1.07
N GLU A 360 11.82 -21.76 -0.08
CA GLU A 360 12.76 -22.40 -1.00
C GLU A 360 14.17 -22.55 -0.38
N SER A 361 14.64 -21.54 0.35
CA SER A 361 15.93 -21.62 1.03
C SER A 361 15.95 -22.72 2.10
N TYR A 362 14.84 -22.94 2.79
CA TYR A 362 14.72 -24.04 3.76
C TYR A 362 14.65 -25.40 3.07
N GLU A 363 13.89 -25.54 1.98
CA GLU A 363 13.83 -26.77 1.17
C GLU A 363 15.20 -27.15 0.59
N ARG A 364 16.01 -26.16 0.21
CA ARG A 364 17.38 -26.33 -0.27
C ARG A 364 18.42 -26.58 0.85
N GLY A 365 18.01 -26.54 2.11
CA GLY A 365 18.89 -26.71 3.27
C GLY A 365 19.80 -25.52 3.56
N VAL A 366 19.55 -24.37 2.95
CA VAL A 366 20.30 -23.12 3.16
C VAL A 366 19.85 -22.42 4.44
N LEU A 367 18.55 -22.39 4.70
CA LEU A 367 17.99 -22.05 6.00
C LEU A 367 17.71 -23.32 6.78
N THR A 368 18.01 -23.30 8.07
CA THR A 368 17.79 -24.42 8.98
C THR A 368 16.67 -24.13 9.98
N LYS A 369 16.26 -25.13 10.77
CA LYS A 369 15.28 -24.94 11.85
C LYS A 369 15.69 -23.88 12.87
N ASP A 370 17.00 -23.67 13.07
CA ASP A 370 17.49 -22.62 13.97
C ASP A 370 17.25 -21.22 13.37
N ASP A 371 17.45 -21.06 12.07
CA ASP A 371 17.22 -19.81 11.34
C ASP A 371 15.73 -19.45 11.27
N THR A 372 14.87 -20.47 11.22
CA THR A 372 13.41 -20.32 11.12
C THR A 372 12.71 -20.27 12.48
N ASN A 373 13.45 -20.14 13.59
CA ASN A 373 12.91 -20.14 14.95
C ASN A 373 12.05 -21.39 15.26
N GLY A 374 12.44 -22.54 14.69
CA GLY A 374 11.78 -23.83 14.87
C GLY A 374 10.66 -24.13 13.88
N LEU A 375 10.33 -23.20 12.97
CA LEU A 375 9.29 -23.41 11.97
C LEU A 375 9.74 -24.41 10.90
N ASP A 376 8.86 -25.35 10.56
CA ASP A 376 9.07 -26.30 9.48
C ASP A 376 8.49 -25.77 8.17
N LEU A 377 9.25 -24.91 7.49
CA LEU A 377 8.79 -24.22 6.29
C LEU A 377 8.54 -25.20 5.14
N GLY A 378 7.50 -24.94 4.34
CA GLY A 378 7.17 -25.76 3.18
C GLY A 378 6.07 -25.14 2.33
N TRP A 379 5.97 -25.59 1.08
CA TRP A 379 4.92 -25.15 0.14
C TRP A 379 3.53 -25.60 0.59
N GLY A 380 2.51 -24.76 0.41
CA GLY A 380 1.11 -25.05 0.75
C GLY A 380 0.78 -25.00 2.24
N LYS A 381 1.74 -24.61 3.09
CA LYS A 381 1.57 -24.58 4.55
C LYS A 381 1.09 -23.21 5.06
N ILE A 382 -0.24 -23.05 5.16
CA ILE A 382 -0.87 -21.78 5.58
C ILE A 382 -0.43 -21.35 7.01
N PRO A 383 -0.45 -22.21 8.05
CA PRO A 383 -0.09 -21.78 9.41
C PRO A 383 1.35 -21.23 9.51
N GLU A 384 2.27 -21.83 8.77
CA GLU A 384 3.67 -21.41 8.70
C GLU A 384 3.82 -20.10 7.92
N LEU A 385 3.06 -19.91 6.82
CA LEU A 385 3.03 -18.63 6.11
C LEU A 385 2.56 -17.49 7.03
N LEU A 386 1.49 -17.71 7.80
CA LEU A 386 1.00 -16.70 8.75
C LEU A 386 2.05 -16.37 9.81
N GLN A 387 2.78 -17.36 10.32
CA GLN A 387 3.87 -17.16 11.27
C GLN A 387 5.06 -16.41 10.63
N ILE A 388 5.37 -16.65 9.34
CA ILE A 388 6.36 -15.87 8.61
C ILE A 388 5.92 -14.40 8.50
N ILE A 389 4.66 -14.14 8.14
CA ILE A 389 4.12 -12.78 8.00
C ILE A 389 4.16 -12.03 9.34
N GLU A 390 3.75 -12.69 10.43
CA GLU A 390 3.84 -12.12 11.78
C GLU A 390 5.31 -11.83 12.15
N ALA A 391 6.20 -12.80 11.95
CA ALA A 391 7.62 -12.63 12.27
C ALA A 391 8.24 -11.48 11.47
N LEU A 392 7.89 -11.36 10.19
CA LEU A 392 8.31 -10.26 9.32
C LEU A 392 7.85 -8.90 9.86
N ALA A 393 6.56 -8.74 10.15
CA ALA A 393 5.99 -7.45 10.59
C ALA A 393 6.59 -6.95 11.91
N TYR A 394 6.87 -7.88 12.83
CA TYR A 394 7.41 -7.55 14.15
C TYR A 394 8.95 -7.69 14.24
N ARG A 395 9.63 -8.02 13.14
CA ARG A 395 11.05 -8.44 13.14
C ARG A 395 11.37 -9.44 14.25
N LYS A 396 10.49 -10.43 14.44
CA LYS A 396 10.58 -11.39 15.54
C LYS A 396 11.56 -12.51 15.18
N GLY A 397 12.53 -12.73 16.06
CA GLY A 397 13.50 -13.82 15.90
C GLY A 397 14.47 -13.60 14.73
N LYS A 398 15.21 -14.66 14.38
CA LYS A 398 16.22 -14.62 13.32
C LYS A 398 15.55 -14.47 11.96
N LEU A 399 14.45 -15.19 11.75
CA LEU A 399 13.70 -15.16 10.50
C LEU A 399 13.10 -13.78 10.25
N GLY A 400 12.41 -13.20 11.24
CA GLY A 400 11.79 -11.89 11.10
C GLY A 400 12.78 -10.77 10.81
N ASP A 401 13.92 -10.75 11.52
CA ASP A 401 14.97 -9.77 11.27
C ASP A 401 15.60 -9.91 9.88
N LEU A 402 15.87 -11.15 9.45
CA LEU A 402 16.42 -11.45 8.13
C LEU A 402 15.47 -10.99 7.01
N LEU A 403 14.20 -11.38 7.07
CA LEU A 403 13.22 -11.06 6.04
C LEU A 403 12.80 -9.58 6.06
N GLY A 404 12.86 -8.93 7.23
CA GLY A 404 12.60 -7.50 7.39
C GLY A 404 13.49 -6.61 6.51
N ASP A 405 14.68 -7.11 6.15
CA ASP A 405 15.66 -6.43 5.30
C ASP A 405 15.46 -6.63 3.79
N GLY A 406 14.45 -7.41 3.38
CA GLY A 406 14.17 -7.69 1.96
C GLY A 406 15.25 -8.51 1.28
N LEU A 407 14.98 -8.99 0.06
CA LEU A 407 15.81 -10.01 -0.59
C LEU A 407 17.23 -9.52 -0.90
N LYS A 408 17.40 -8.25 -1.30
CA LYS A 408 18.71 -7.68 -1.67
C LYS A 408 19.74 -7.77 -0.54
N ILE A 409 19.29 -7.65 0.71
CA ILE A 409 20.17 -7.71 1.88
C ILE A 409 20.16 -9.12 2.47
N ALA A 410 18.99 -9.75 2.58
CA ALA A 410 18.87 -11.09 3.15
C ALA A 410 19.76 -12.12 2.44
N THR A 411 19.78 -12.11 1.11
CA THR A 411 20.61 -13.03 0.30
C THR A 411 22.11 -12.85 0.55
N LYS A 412 22.57 -11.62 0.78
CA LYS A 412 23.98 -11.34 1.12
C LYS A 412 24.34 -11.81 2.52
N LYS A 413 23.41 -11.65 3.48
CA LYS A 413 23.59 -12.12 4.87
C LYS A 413 23.66 -13.64 4.93
N VAL A 414 22.79 -14.33 4.18
CA VAL A 414 22.74 -15.80 4.16
C VAL A 414 23.87 -16.40 3.31
N GLY A 415 24.24 -15.78 2.20
CA GLY A 415 25.24 -16.32 1.29
C GLY A 415 24.76 -17.61 0.62
N GLN A 416 25.66 -18.59 0.48
CA GLN A 416 25.37 -19.93 -0.09
C GLN A 416 24.62 -19.89 -1.43
N ASP A 417 24.98 -18.91 -2.28
CA ASP A 417 24.32 -18.64 -3.55
C ASP A 417 22.79 -18.41 -3.49
N SER A 418 22.26 -18.06 -2.32
CA SER A 418 20.82 -17.84 -2.12
C SER A 418 20.21 -16.71 -2.95
N TYR A 419 21.06 -15.85 -3.53
CA TYR A 419 20.65 -14.85 -4.50
C TYR A 419 20.10 -15.46 -5.81
N LYS A 420 20.42 -16.73 -6.12
CA LYS A 420 20.02 -17.39 -7.38
C LYS A 420 18.52 -17.64 -7.50
N TRP A 421 17.83 -17.82 -6.38
CA TRP A 421 16.37 -17.98 -6.33
C TRP A 421 15.67 -16.79 -5.64
N ALA A 422 16.37 -15.66 -5.51
CA ALA A 422 15.79 -14.46 -4.95
C ALA A 422 15.17 -13.61 -6.06
N ILE A 423 13.85 -13.65 -6.18
CA ILE A 423 13.14 -13.04 -7.30
C ILE A 423 12.89 -11.55 -7.03
N MET A 424 13.84 -10.72 -7.46
CA MET A 424 13.79 -9.26 -7.37
C MET A 424 14.35 -8.61 -8.63
N ASN A 425 13.93 -7.38 -8.91
CA ASN A 425 14.53 -6.60 -9.98
C ASN A 425 15.97 -6.18 -9.65
N ALA A 426 16.70 -5.69 -10.65
CA ALA A 426 18.09 -5.27 -10.50
C ALA A 426 18.33 -4.17 -9.44
N LYS A 427 17.28 -3.46 -9.01
CA LYS A 427 17.36 -2.40 -7.99
C LYS A 427 17.06 -2.94 -6.59
N GLY A 428 16.58 -4.17 -6.46
CA GLY A 428 16.34 -4.88 -5.21
C GLY A 428 14.90 -4.87 -4.70
N LEU A 429 13.94 -4.44 -5.52
CA LEU A 429 12.52 -4.59 -5.19
C LEU A 429 12.03 -5.91 -5.77
N GLU A 430 11.32 -6.68 -4.95
CA GLU A 430 10.77 -7.99 -5.26
C GLU A 430 9.90 -7.92 -6.54
N GLN A 431 9.89 -8.98 -7.33
CA GLN A 431 9.11 -9.00 -8.57
C GLN A 431 7.61 -9.15 -8.25
N SER A 432 6.76 -8.44 -8.99
CA SER A 432 5.31 -8.67 -8.95
C SER A 432 4.95 -9.95 -9.70
N ASN A 433 3.87 -10.62 -9.32
CA ASN A 433 3.50 -11.92 -9.88
C ASN A 433 2.87 -11.80 -11.26
#